data_AF-A0A024FLH0-F1
#
_entry.id   AF-A0A024FLH0-F1
#
_cell.length_a   1.000
_cell.length_b   1.000
_cell.length_c   1.000
_cell.angle_alpha   90.00
_cell.angle_beta   90.00
_cell.angle_gamma   90.00
#
_symmetry.space_group_name_H-M   'P 1'
#
loop_
_entity.id
_entity.type
_entity.pdbx_description
1 polymer ?
#
loop_
_entity_poly.entity_id
_entity_poly.type
_entity_poly.pdbx_seq_one_letter_code
_entity_poly.pdbx_strand_id
1 'polypeptide(L)'
;MDSNFSLFNQINSLCYWLLSSSNYRTSVNLDAEKDTYSVCIKHEGIELYTNCIEGSSKRNPRFLEHELDAMVSGLLHLKENVTQKSA
;
A
#
# COMPACT_ATOMS: atom_id res chain seq x y z
N MET A 1 2.68 1.44 19.95
CA MET A 1 1.66 0.55 19.35
C MET A 1 0.90 1.28 18.24
N ASP A 2 0.79 2.61 18.28
CA ASP A 2 0.04 3.40 17.30
C ASP A 2 0.69 3.63 15.92
N SER A 3 2.03 3.62 15.79
CA SER A 3 2.69 3.96 14.52
C SER A 3 2.31 3.02 13.37
N ASN A 4 2.37 1.70 13.59
CA ASN A 4 2.05 0.72 12.55
C ASN A 4 0.57 0.79 12.14
N PHE A 5 -0.34 0.99 13.10
CA PHE A 5 -1.76 1.17 12.81
C PHE A 5 -2.02 2.42 11.97
N SER A 6 -1.35 3.52 12.29
CA SER A 6 -1.38 4.74 11.46
C SER A 6 -0.89 4.47 10.04
N LEU A 7 0.22 3.73 9.87
CA LEU A 7 0.76 3.40 8.55
C LEU A 7 -0.20 2.51 7.74
N PHE A 8 -0.80 1.49 8.36
CA PHE A 8 -1.85 0.69 7.71
C PHE A 8 -3.02 1.55 7.23
N ASN A 9 -3.48 2.48 8.06
CA ASN A 9 -4.57 3.40 7.69
C ASN A 9 -4.17 4.34 6.55
N GLN A 10 -2.92 4.82 6.54
CA GLN A 10 -2.40 5.63 5.44
C GLN A 10 -2.35 4.84 4.13
N ILE A 11 -1.83 3.60 4.15
CA ILE A 11 -1.81 2.71 2.99
C ILE A 11 -3.22 2.49 2.47
N ASN A 12 -4.17 2.14 3.35
CA ASN A 12 -5.57 1.91 2.98
C ASN A 12 -6.22 3.17 2.38
N SER A 13 -5.94 4.35 2.95
CA SER A 13 -6.47 5.63 2.46
C SER A 13 -5.92 5.99 1.08
N LEU A 14 -4.62 5.77 0.84
CA LEU A 14 -3.99 5.98 -0.47
C LEU A 14 -4.53 5.02 -1.51
N CYS A 15 -4.65 3.74 -1.13
CA CYS A 15 -5.22 2.70 -1.98
C CYS A 15 -6.66 3.01 -2.38
N TYR A 16 -7.48 3.46 -1.43
CA TYR A 16 -8.85 3.89 -1.69
C TYR A 16 -8.88 5.12 -2.61
N TRP A 17 -8.05 6.12 -2.38
CA TRP A 17 -7.96 7.30 -3.25
C TRP A 17 -7.59 6.92 -4.69
N LEU A 18 -6.59 6.03 -4.87
CA LEU A 18 -6.20 5.54 -6.20
C LEU A 18 -7.37 4.82 -6.89
N LEU A 19 -8.14 4.02 -6.14
CA LEU A 19 -9.31 3.33 -6.68
C LEU A 19 -10.48 4.28 -7.01
N SER A 20 -10.76 5.25 -6.14
CA SER A 20 -11.95 6.11 -6.23
C SER A 20 -11.77 7.32 -7.14
N SER A 21 -10.54 7.84 -7.21
CA SER A 21 -10.21 9.12 -7.83
C SER A 21 -9.38 8.97 -9.10
N SER A 22 -9.10 7.73 -9.54
CA SER A 22 -8.36 7.47 -10.77
C SER A 22 -8.80 6.16 -11.42
N ASN A 23 -8.34 5.89 -12.66
CA ASN A 23 -8.58 4.63 -13.37
C ASN A 23 -7.63 3.49 -12.95
N TYR A 24 -7.09 3.56 -11.73
CA TYR A 24 -6.15 2.58 -11.21
C TYR A 24 -6.94 1.51 -10.44
N ARG A 25 -6.66 0.25 -10.74
CA ARG A 25 -7.17 -0.88 -9.97
C ARG A 25 -6.25 -1.11 -8.79
N THR A 26 -6.82 -1.04 -7.60
CA THR A 26 -6.11 -1.30 -6.35
C THR A 26 -6.59 -2.59 -5.72
N SER A 27 -5.67 -3.37 -5.17
CA SER A 27 -5.98 -4.56 -4.36
C SER A 27 -5.14 -4.52 -3.09
N VAL A 28 -5.81 -4.54 -1.94
CA VAL A 28 -5.19 -4.65 -0.62
C VAL A 28 -5.70 -5.95 -0.02
N ASN A 29 -4.81 -6.83 0.39
CA ASN A 29 -5.16 -8.12 0.97
C ASN A 29 -4.41 -8.34 2.28
N LEU A 30 -5.17 -8.70 3.31
CA LEU A 30 -4.65 -9.19 4.59
C LEU A 30 -5.03 -10.66 4.69
N ASP A 31 -4.05 -11.53 4.46
CA ASP A 31 -4.23 -12.99 4.53
C ASP A 31 -3.79 -13.47 5.92
N ALA A 32 -4.76 -13.74 6.78
CA ALA A 32 -4.50 -14.22 8.14
C ALA A 32 -3.96 -15.66 8.18
N GLU A 33 -4.26 -16.48 7.17
CA GLU A 33 -3.77 -17.87 7.10
C GLU A 33 -2.28 -17.89 6.77
N LYS A 34 -1.86 -17.00 5.85
CA LYS A 34 -0.46 -16.87 5.42
C LYS A 34 0.33 -15.84 6.22
N ASP A 35 -0.35 -15.08 7.09
CA ASP A 35 0.22 -13.94 7.81
C ASP A 35 0.89 -12.93 6.86
N THR A 36 0.19 -12.59 5.78
CA THR A 36 0.68 -11.64 4.78
C THR A 36 -0.19 -10.41 4.66
N TYR A 37 0.47 -9.27 4.42
CA TYR A 37 -0.17 -8.03 4.04
C TYR A 37 0.39 -7.59 2.69
N SER A 38 -0.46 -7.51 1.68
CA SER A 38 -0.05 -7.20 0.30
C SER A 38 -0.87 -6.08 -0.32
N VAL A 39 -0.20 -5.26 -1.12
CA VAL A 39 -0.80 -4.19 -1.93
C VAL A 39 -0.36 -4.37 -3.37
N CYS A 40 -1.31 -4.27 -4.29
CA CYS A 40 -1.07 -4.30 -5.73
C CYS A 40 -1.86 -3.19 -6.41
N ILE A 41 -1.19 -2.39 -7.24
CA ILE A 41 -1.77 -1.30 -8.03
C ILE A 41 -1.51 -1.59 -9.51
N LYS A 42 -2.59 -1.60 -10.28
CA LYS A 42 -2.57 -1.82 -11.74
C LYS A 42 -3.25 -0.68 -12.46
N HIS A 43 -2.76 -0.33 -13.65
CA HIS A 43 -3.42 0.61 -14.55
C HIS A 43 -3.43 0.02 -15.96
N GLU A 44 -4.60 -0.04 -16.59
CA GLU A 44 -4.79 -0.65 -17.92
C GLU A 44 -4.23 -2.08 -18.05
N GLY A 45 -4.27 -2.85 -16.96
CA GLY A 45 -3.76 -4.22 -16.91
C GLY A 45 -2.25 -4.34 -16.62
N ILE A 46 -1.51 -3.23 -16.62
CA ILE A 46 -0.09 -3.17 -16.27
C ILE A 46 0.06 -2.99 -14.76
N GLU A 47 0.93 -3.78 -14.14
CA GLU A 47 1.29 -3.62 -12.73
C GLU A 47 2.28 -2.48 -12.56
N LEU A 48 1.91 -1.50 -11.73
CA LEU A 48 2.72 -0.31 -11.47
C LEU A 48 3.36 -0.32 -10.09
N TYR A 49 2.73 -1.01 -9.14
CA TYR A 49 3.25 -1.16 -7.79
C TYR A 49 2.77 -2.49 -7.22
N THR A 50 3.69 -3.24 -6.62
CA THR A 50 3.37 -4.46 -5.86
C THR A 50 4.29 -4.54 -4.66
N ASN A 51 3.73 -4.87 -3.51
CA ASN A 51 4.52 -5.13 -2.30
C ASN A 51 3.76 -6.12 -1.41
N CYS A 52 4.50 -7.01 -0.76
CA CYS A 52 3.98 -8.05 0.13
C CYS A 52 4.89 -8.16 1.35
N ILE A 53 4.33 -7.96 2.54
CA ILE A 53 5.00 -8.22 3.82
C ILE A 53 4.53 -9.58 4.30
N GLU A 54 5.48 -10.51 4.41
CA GLU A 54 5.26 -11.83 5.00
C GLU A 54 5.60 -11.84 6.49
N GLY A 55 4.84 -12.61 7.26
CA GLY A 55 5.05 -12.76 8.70
C GLY A 55 4.72 -11.48 9.48
N SER A 56 3.72 -10.71 9.02
CA SER A 56 3.41 -9.38 9.55
C SER A 56 3.12 -9.40 11.05
N SER A 57 2.49 -10.46 11.57
CA SER A 57 2.16 -10.61 12.98
C SER A 57 3.34 -11.01 13.86
N LYS A 58 4.38 -11.63 13.28
CA LYS A 58 5.55 -12.18 13.99
C LYS A 58 6.82 -11.36 13.79
N ARG A 59 6.80 -10.34 12.93
CA ARG A 59 7.95 -9.48 12.66
C ARG A 59 8.31 -8.59 13.85
N ASN A 60 9.57 -8.20 13.89
CA ASN A 60 10.02 -7.15 14.78
C ASN A 60 9.27 -5.84 14.44
N PRO A 61 8.64 -5.17 15.41
CA PRO A 61 7.78 -4.02 15.15
C PRO A 61 8.46 -2.87 14.40
N ARG A 62 9.76 -2.62 14.62
CA ARG A 62 10.51 -1.55 13.94
C ARG A 62 10.76 -1.89 12.47
N PHE A 63 11.06 -3.15 12.18
CA PHE A 63 11.23 -3.59 10.79
C PHE A 63 9.90 -3.51 10.04
N LEU A 64 8.81 -3.95 10.68
CA LEU A 64 7.47 -3.80 10.11
C LEU A 64 7.12 -2.32 9.85
N GLU A 65 7.44 -1.43 10.80
CA GLU A 65 7.23 0.01 10.64
C GLU A 65 7.97 0.55 9.41
N HIS A 66 9.24 0.19 9.22
CA HIS A 66 10.02 0.60 8.05
C HIS A 66 9.46 0.07 6.72
N GLU A 67 8.97 -1.16 6.68
CA GLU A 67 8.37 -1.72 5.47
C GLU A 67 7.03 -1.04 5.13
N LEU A 68 6.21 -0.77 6.14
CA LEU A 68 4.96 -0.04 5.97
C LEU A 68 5.21 1.40 5.53
N ASP A 69 6.23 2.07 6.09
CA ASP A 69 6.63 3.42 5.69
C ASP A 69 7.15 3.46 4.24
N ALA A 70 7.93 2.45 3.84
CA ALA A 70 8.34 2.28 2.45
C ALA A 70 7.13 2.05 1.51
N MET A 71 6.11 1.32 1.95
CA MET A 71 4.86 1.17 1.20
C MET A 71 4.12 2.50 1.05
N VAL A 72 3.97 3.27 2.14
CA VAL A 72 3.36 4.61 2.10
C VAL A 72 4.09 5.51 1.11
N SER A 73 5.42 5.55 1.18
CA SER A 73 6.27 6.35 0.29
C SER A 73 6.07 5.98 -1.19
N GLY A 74 6.04 4.69 -1.51
CA GLY A 74 5.80 4.22 -2.87
C GLY A 74 4.42 4.59 -3.41
N LEU A 75 3.39 4.48 -2.57
CA LEU A 75 2.01 4.85 -2.93
C LEU A 75 1.82 6.36 -3.07
N LEU A 76 2.49 7.17 -2.25
CA LEU A 76 2.49 8.63 -2.37
C LEU A 76 3.12 9.07 -3.69
N HIS A 77 4.28 8.52 -4.04
CA HIS A 77 4.92 8.81 -5.32
C HIS A 77 4.02 8.45 -6.50
N LEU A 78 3.29 7.33 -6.41
CA LEU A 78 2.31 6.95 -7.43
C LEU A 78 1.13 7.93 -7.51
N LYS A 79 0.60 8.38 -6.37
CA LYS A 79 -0.44 9.41 -6.29
C LYS A 79 0.00 10.75 -6.89
N GLU A 80 1.24 11.19 -6.61
CA GLU A 80 1.80 12.42 -7.19
C GLU A 80 1.86 12.33 -8.71
N ASN A 81 2.34 11.22 -9.26
CA ASN A 81 2.39 10.98 -10.70
C ASN A 81 0.99 11.00 -11.36
N VAL A 82 -0.03 10.47 -10.69
CA VAL A 82 -1.43 10.54 -11.16
C VAL A 82 -1.95 11.98 -11.16
N THR A 83 -1.64 12.73 -10.11
CA THR A 83 -2.11 14.10 -9.95
C THR A 83 -1.46 15.03 -10.99
N GLN A 84 -0.16 14.87 -11.25
CA GLN A 84 0.56 15.65 -12.27
C GLN A 84 0.07 15.37 -13.70
N LYS A 85 -0.35 14.12 -14.01
CA LYS A 85 -0.95 13.80 -15.31
C LYS A 85 -2.36 14.36 -15.52
N SER A 86 -3.03 14.76 -14.44
CA SER A 86 -4.41 15.23 -14.46
C SER A 86 -4.53 16.77 -14.47
N ALA A 87 -3.40 17.48 -14.41
CA ALA A 87 -3.30 18.94 -14.45
C ALA A 87 -2.92 19.42 -15.86
#